data_AF-A0A1N7G460-F1
#
_entry.id   AF-A0A1N7G460-F1
#
_cell.length_a   1.000
_cell.length_b   1.000
_cell.length_c   1.000
_cell.angle_alpha   90.00
_cell.angle_beta   90.00
_cell.angle_gamma   90.00
#
_symmetry.space_group_name_H-M   'P 1'
#
loop_
_entity.id
_entity.type
_entity.pdbx_description
1 polymer ?
#
loop_
_entity_poly.entity_id
_entity_poly.type
_entity_poly.pdbx_seq_one_letter_code
_entity_poly.pdbx_strand_id
1 'polypeptide(L)'
;MFKLALQLGCTVGELCDRLSFDEFIDWLAYDGIDPFGGFRQDIQTATLLYAKVGQGSLTDYLPIDPNPMSEEMRERYEYEQALKNSEKEARQLAQMLGRLEDKANKH
;
A
#
# COMPACT_ATOMS: atom_id res chain seq x y z
N MET A 1 -3.33 25.46 4.25
CA MET A 1 -3.72 26.61 5.11
C MET A 1 -4.11 26.23 6.54
N PHE A 2 -5.18 25.47 6.80
CA PHE A 2 -5.60 25.16 8.18
C PHE A 2 -4.52 24.50 9.05
N LYS A 3 -3.81 23.49 8.52
CA LYS A 3 -2.70 22.83 9.23
C LYS A 3 -1.53 23.78 9.51
N LEU A 4 -1.17 24.61 8.54
CA LEU A 4 -0.10 25.62 8.68
C LEU A 4 -0.46 26.66 9.74
N ALA A 5 -1.70 27.17 9.74
CA ALA A 5 -2.19 28.11 10.74
C ALA A 5 -2.15 27.51 12.16
N LEU A 6 -2.59 26.24 12.30
CA LEU A 6 -2.50 25.49 13.54
C LEU A 6 -1.04 25.35 14.03
N GLN A 7 -0.12 24.99 13.13
CA GLN A 7 1.29 24.80 13.46
C GLN A 7 1.98 26.11 13.88
N LEU A 8 1.58 27.23 13.27
CA LEU A 8 2.08 28.57 13.61
C LEU A 8 1.33 29.23 14.78
N GLY A 9 0.34 28.55 15.35
CA GLY A 9 -0.42 29.04 16.50
C GLY A 9 -1.25 30.29 16.20
N CYS A 10 -1.72 30.46 14.97
CA CYS A 10 -2.52 31.60 14.56
C CYS A 10 -3.82 31.15 13.87
N THR A 11 -4.76 32.07 13.72
CA THR A 11 -5.97 31.84 12.94
C THR A 11 -5.65 31.84 11.44
N VAL A 12 -6.56 31.28 10.63
CA VAL A 12 -6.42 31.32 9.16
C VAL A 12 -6.47 32.77 8.65
N GLY A 13 -7.28 33.63 9.26
CA GLY A 13 -7.35 35.05 8.90
C GLY A 13 -6.01 35.75 9.12
N GLU A 14 -5.42 35.62 10.30
CA GLU A 14 -4.10 36.18 10.60
C GLU A 14 -3.00 35.61 9.70
N LEU A 15 -3.10 34.34 9.32
CA LEU A 15 -2.16 33.74 8.38
C LEU A 15 -2.31 34.35 6.99
N CYS A 16 -3.53 34.52 6.47
CA CYS A 16 -3.78 35.16 5.18
C CYS A 16 -3.28 36.61 5.14
N ASP A 17 -3.38 37.35 6.24
CA ASP A 17 -2.91 38.74 6.31
C ASP A 17 -1.38 38.84 6.35
N ARG A 18 -0.69 37.78 6.80
CA ARG A 18 0.78 37.76 6.96
C ARG A 18 1.52 37.10 5.80
N LEU A 19 0.87 36.16 5.10
CA LEU A 19 1.50 35.32 4.10
C LEU A 19 1.36 35.94 2.71
N SER A 20 2.47 36.11 2.00
CA SER A 20 2.43 36.54 0.60
C SER A 20 1.97 35.40 -0.32
N PHE A 21 1.54 35.76 -1.54
CA PHE A 21 1.14 34.76 -2.53
C PHE A 21 2.30 33.84 -2.92
N ASP A 22 3.51 34.37 -3.06
CA ASP A 22 4.69 33.57 -3.42
C ASP A 22 5.03 32.57 -2.29
N GLU A 23 5.03 33.02 -1.04
CA GLU A 23 5.22 32.12 0.12
C GLU A 23 4.11 31.07 0.21
N PHE A 24 2.88 31.40 -0.18
CA PHE A 24 1.79 30.43 -0.21
C PHE A 24 2.05 29.29 -1.21
N ILE A 25 2.57 29.62 -2.39
CA ILE A 25 2.94 28.63 -3.42
C ILE A 25 4.08 27.74 -2.90
N ASP A 26 5.09 28.33 -2.28
CA ASP A 26 6.20 27.57 -1.69
C ASP A 26 5.72 26.64 -0.58
N TRP A 27 4.79 27.10 0.26
CA TRP A 27 4.18 26.25 1.29
C TRP A 27 3.36 25.10 0.71
N LEU A 28 2.64 25.32 -0.38
CA LEU A 28 1.91 24.25 -1.08
C LEU A 28 2.88 23.23 -1.68
N ALA A 29 4.00 23.68 -2.26
CA ALA A 29 5.04 22.80 -2.77
C ALA A 29 5.69 21.98 -1.65
N TYR A 30 5.99 22.62 -0.51
CA TYR A 30 6.55 21.95 0.67
C TYR A 30 5.58 20.92 1.27
N ASP A 31 4.30 21.26 1.44
CA ASP A 31 3.28 20.36 2.01
C ASP A 31 3.08 19.09 1.16
N GLY A 32 3.40 19.13 -0.14
CA GLY A 32 3.42 17.95 -1.00
C GLY A 32 4.62 17.02 -0.77
N ILE A 33 5.72 17.53 -0.23
CA ILE A 33 6.95 16.78 0.04
C ILE A 33 6.94 16.25 1.47
N ASP A 34 6.66 17.12 2.44
CA ASP A 34 6.68 16.82 3.87
C ASP A 34 5.52 17.54 4.59
N PRO A 35 4.30 16.99 4.46
CA PRO A 35 3.11 17.56 5.07
C PRO A 35 3.17 17.54 6.60
N PHE A 36 2.68 18.61 7.23
CA PHE A 36 2.62 18.65 8.69
C PHE A 36 1.71 17.55 9.27
N GLY A 37 2.24 16.85 10.27
CA GLY A 37 1.55 15.82 11.03
C GLY A 37 1.70 14.41 10.44
N GLY A 38 0.88 13.49 10.92
CA GLY A 38 0.94 12.07 10.57
C GLY A 38 0.35 11.73 9.20
N PHE A 39 0.78 12.38 8.11
CA PHE A 39 0.22 12.18 6.77
C PHE A 39 0.28 10.72 6.27
N ARG A 40 1.22 9.92 6.78
CA ARG A 40 1.32 8.47 6.56
C ARG A 40 1.27 7.66 7.86
N GLN A 41 0.68 8.21 8.91
CA GLN A 41 0.61 7.52 10.20
C GLN A 41 -0.26 6.26 10.12
N ASP A 42 -1.20 6.22 9.17
CA ASP A 42 -1.91 5.01 8.75
C ASP A 42 -0.95 3.91 8.26
N ILE A 43 -0.01 4.22 7.35
CA ILE A 43 0.98 3.27 6.86
C ILE A 43 1.94 2.84 7.98
N GLN A 44 2.39 3.79 8.81
CA GLN A 44 3.26 3.48 9.94
C GLN A 44 2.57 2.51 10.91
N THR A 45 1.30 2.78 11.23
CA THR A 45 0.49 1.93 12.12
C THR A 45 0.25 0.56 11.48
N ALA A 46 -0.11 0.52 10.19
CA ALA A 46 -0.29 -0.72 9.44
C ALA A 46 1.00 -1.56 9.42
N THR A 47 2.16 -0.92 9.27
CA THR A 47 3.47 -1.60 9.27
C THR A 47 3.77 -2.21 10.64
N LEU A 48 3.48 -1.48 11.72
CA LEU A 48 3.65 -2.00 13.09
C LEU A 48 2.71 -3.17 13.38
N LEU A 49 1.46 -3.10 12.92
CA LEU A 49 0.48 -4.18 13.07
C LEU A 49 0.88 -5.41 12.25
N TYR A 50 1.27 -5.22 10.99
CA TYR A 50 1.78 -6.28 10.13
C TYR A 50 3.00 -6.97 10.75
N ALA A 51 3.98 -6.21 11.25
CA ALA A 51 5.15 -6.76 11.91
C ALA A 51 4.82 -7.57 13.18
N LYS A 52 3.75 -7.20 13.88
CA LYS A 52 3.30 -7.87 15.11
C LYS A 52 2.47 -9.13 14.84
N VAL A 53 1.60 -9.11 13.83
CA VAL A 53 0.67 -10.20 13.51
C VAL A 53 1.27 -11.18 12.50
N GLY A 54 1.97 -10.68 11.48
CA GLY A 54 2.70 -11.48 10.49
C GLY A 54 1.85 -12.23 9.47
N GLN A 55 0.56 -11.89 9.32
CA GLN A 55 -0.36 -12.55 8.38
C GLN A 55 -0.86 -11.60 7.31
N GLY A 56 -1.14 -12.11 6.11
CA GLY A 56 -1.70 -11.34 5.01
C GLY A 56 -0.72 -10.34 4.40
N SER A 57 -1.26 -9.26 3.87
CA SER A 57 -0.56 -8.16 3.20
C SER A 57 -0.64 -6.87 4.05
N LEU A 58 0.29 -5.93 3.83
CA LEU A 58 0.29 -4.65 4.55
C LEU A 58 -1.03 -3.88 4.37
N THR A 59 -1.64 -3.98 3.19
CA THR A 59 -2.90 -3.32 2.85
C THR A 59 -4.08 -3.79 3.70
N ASP A 60 -4.04 -5.01 4.23
CA ASP A 60 -5.09 -5.54 5.12
C ASP A 60 -5.16 -4.82 6.47
N TYR A 61 -4.11 -4.08 6.82
CA TYR A 61 -4.01 -3.31 8.07
C TYR A 61 -4.24 -1.81 7.86
N LEU A 62 -4.51 -1.37 6.63
CA LEU A 62 -4.83 0.03 6.36
C LEU A 62 -6.29 0.31 6.74
N PRO A 63 -6.60 1.46 7.39
CA PRO A 63 -7.97 1.84 7.72
C PRO A 63 -8.86 2.06 6.47
N ILE A 64 -8.24 2.41 5.35
CA ILE A 64 -8.89 2.63 4.06
C ILE A 64 -8.13 1.78 3.04
N ASP A 65 -8.84 0.88 2.37
CA ASP A 65 -8.28 0.09 1.28
C ASP A 65 -7.92 1.03 0.11
N PRO A 66 -6.64 1.09 -0.32
CA PRO A 66 -6.24 1.90 -1.47
C PRO A 66 -6.79 1.37 -2.81
N ASN A 67 -7.28 0.14 -2.85
CA ASN A 67 -7.90 -0.45 -4.03
C ASN A 67 -9.20 -1.19 -3.68
N PRO A 68 -10.28 -0.46 -3.35
CA PRO A 68 -11.54 -1.07 -2.96
C PRO A 68 -12.12 -1.86 -4.14
N MET A 69 -12.14 -3.19 -4.01
CA MET A 69 -12.75 -4.06 -5.02
C MET A 69 -14.24 -4.24 -4.77
N SER A 70 -15.05 -4.16 -5.83
CA SER A 70 -16.42 -4.64 -5.79
C SER A 70 -16.46 -6.17 -5.68
N GLU A 71 -17.60 -6.73 -5.28
CA GLU A 71 -17.77 -8.17 -5.12
C GLU A 71 -17.48 -8.94 -6.42
N GLU A 72 -18.02 -8.48 -7.55
CA GLU A 72 -17.71 -9.06 -8.87
C GLU A 72 -16.22 -8.98 -9.23
N MET A 73 -15.54 -7.89 -8.88
CA MET A 73 -14.10 -7.73 -9.14
C MET A 73 -13.26 -8.66 -8.26
N ARG A 74 -13.72 -8.87 -7.02
CA ARG A 74 -13.09 -9.78 -6.06
C ARG A 74 -13.19 -11.24 -6.53
N GLU A 75 -14.38 -11.66 -6.98
CA GLU A 75 -14.59 -13.01 -7.53
C GLU A 75 -13.70 -13.28 -8.76
N ARG A 76 -13.60 -12.30 -9.68
CA ARG A 76 -12.70 -12.41 -10.84
C ARG A 76 -11.24 -12.54 -10.43
N TYR A 77 -10.81 -11.71 -9.48
CA TYR A 77 -9.44 -11.76 -8.97
C TYR A 77 -9.12 -13.10 -8.29
N GLU A 78 -10.05 -13.63 -7.48
CA GLU A 78 -9.92 -14.93 -6.82
C GLU A 78 -9.87 -16.07 -7.85
N TYR A 79 -10.70 -16.01 -8.89
CA TYR A 79 -10.67 -16.95 -10.01
C TYR A 79 -9.32 -16.92 -10.75
N GLU A 80 -8.82 -15.73 -11.08
CA GLU A 80 -7.51 -15.57 -11.72
C GLU A 80 -6.35 -16.08 -10.85
N GLN A 81 -6.40 -15.84 -9.55
CA GLN A 81 -5.43 -16.36 -8.59
C GLN A 81 -5.47 -17.89 -8.51
N ALA A 82 -6.65 -18.48 -8.47
CA ALA A 82 -6.83 -19.93 -8.46
C ALA A 82 -6.25 -20.57 -9.73
N LEU A 83 -6.48 -19.96 -10.89
CA LEU A 83 -5.92 -20.41 -12.17
C LEU A 83 -4.38 -20.37 -12.16
N LYS A 84 -3.80 -19.25 -11.72
CA LYS A 84 -2.34 -19.10 -11.59
C LYS A 84 -1.72 -20.12 -10.63
N ASN A 85 -2.41 -20.44 -9.54
CA ASN A 85 -1.92 -21.44 -8.58
C ASN A 85 -1.97 -22.85 -9.17
N SER A 86 -3.07 -23.22 -9.84
CA SER A 86 -3.19 -24.50 -10.54
C SER A 86 -2.11 -24.68 -11.61
N GLU A 87 -1.81 -23.65 -12.39
CA GLU A 87 -0.73 -23.68 -13.38
C GLU A 87 0.65 -23.89 -12.74
N LYS A 88 0.91 -23.24 -11.61
CA LYS A 88 2.16 -23.45 -10.85
C LYS A 88 2.27 -24.87 -10.33
N GLU A 89 1.19 -25.42 -9.79
CA GLU A 89 1.14 -26.80 -9.28
C GLU A 89 1.39 -27.81 -10.40
N ALA A 90 0.69 -27.68 -11.54
CA ALA A 90 0.89 -28.53 -12.71
C ALA A 90 2.34 -28.47 -13.22
N ARG A 91 2.93 -27.27 -13.25
CA ARG A 91 4.33 -27.08 -13.66
C ARG A 91 5.30 -27.73 -12.68
N GLN A 92 5.05 -27.64 -11.37
CA GLN A 92 5.87 -28.31 -10.36
C GLN A 92 5.77 -29.84 -10.49
N LEU A 93 4.57 -30.37 -10.68
CA LEU A 93 4.34 -31.80 -10.89
C LEU A 93 5.10 -32.33 -12.12
N ALA A 94 4.99 -31.63 -13.25
CA ALA A 94 5.71 -31.99 -14.47
C ALA A 94 7.23 -32.03 -14.26
N GLN A 95 7.78 -31.07 -13.50
CA GLN A 95 9.21 -31.09 -13.14
C GLN A 95 9.58 -32.25 -12.22
N MET A 96 8.72 -32.65 -11.28
CA MET A 96 8.98 -33.81 -10.42
C MET A 96 8.98 -35.11 -11.22
N LEU A 97 8.03 -35.28 -12.14
CA LEU A 97 7.95 -36.46 -13.01
C LEU A 97 9.18 -36.58 -13.89
N GLY A 98 9.61 -35.50 -14.54
CA GLY A 98 10.84 -35.52 -15.35
C GLY A 98 12.09 -35.92 -14.54
N ARG A 99 12.23 -35.44 -13.30
CA ARG A 99 13.34 -35.86 -12.42
C ARG A 99 13.28 -37.34 -12.03
N LEU A 100 12.09 -37.94 -11.97
CA LEU A 100 11.92 -39.36 -11.65
C LEU A 100 12.27 -40.23 -12.87
N GLU A 101 11.86 -39.81 -14.07
CA GLU A 101 12.23 -40.48 -15.33
C GLU A 101 13.75 -40.46 -15.55
N ASP A 102 14.39 -39.31 -15.33
CA ASP A 102 15.86 -39.19 -15.42
C ASP A 102 16.62 -40.07 -14.42
N LYS A 103 16.03 -40.33 -13.25
CA LYS A 103 16.59 -41.26 -12.25
C LYS A 103 16.34 -42.72 -12.62
N ALA A 104 15.18 -43.04 -13.19
CA ALA A 104 14.85 -44.38 -13.64
C ALA A 104 15.71 -44.82 -14.84
N ASN A 105 16.08 -43.89 -15.72
CA ASN A 105 16.92 -44.17 -16.90
C ASN A 105 18.43 -44.24 -16.62
N LYS A 106 18.86 -44.02 -15.37
CA LYS A 106 20.28 -44.08 -14.93
C LYS A 106 20.62 -45.36 -14.15
N HIS A 107 19.68 -46.27 -13.99
CA HIS A 107 19.85 -47.62 -13.43
C HIS A 107 19.54 -48.67 -14.48
#